data_AF-A0A1F3A914-F1
#
_entry.id   AF-A0A1F3A914-F1
#
_cell.length_a   1.000
_cell.length_b   1.000
_cell.length_c   1.000
_cell.angle_alpha   90.00
_cell.angle_beta   90.00
_cell.angle_gamma   90.00
#
_symmetry.space_group_name_H-M   'P 1'
#
loop_
_entity.id
_entity.type
_entity.pdbx_description
1 polymer ?
#
loop_
_entity_poly.entity_id
_entity_poly.type
_entity_poly.pdbx_seq_one_letter_code
_entity_poly.pdbx_strand_id
1 'polypeptide(L)'
;MMKFISAAVLLAMLSPASANETADSCRSYVAENGGDDSGCECLGAAAAADPDLAAAIAAIEGPEDLEAADQSTKDKIAACFPNADQG
;
A
#
# COMPACT_ATOMS: atom_id res chain seq x y z
N MET A 1 -18.73 -32.61 15.97
CA MET A 1 -18.75 -31.92 14.66
C MET A 1 -17.59 -30.94 14.62
N MET A 2 -16.90 -30.95 13.49
CA MET A 2 -15.77 -30.16 13.00
C MET A 2 -15.25 -28.95 13.81
N LYS A 3 -13.93 -29.00 14.09
CA LYS A 3 -12.89 -28.03 13.72
C LYS A 3 -13.20 -26.54 13.98
N PHE A 4 -12.70 -26.05 15.11
CA PHE A 4 -12.28 -24.66 15.26
C PHE A 4 -10.90 -24.66 15.90
N ILE A 5 -10.14 -23.58 15.72
CA ILE A 5 -8.73 -23.39 16.13
C ILE A 5 -7.74 -23.80 15.03
N SER A 6 -7.61 -22.95 14.01
CA SER A 6 -6.36 -22.74 13.27
C SER A 6 -6.42 -21.38 12.57
N ALA A 7 -6.57 -20.31 13.34
CA ALA A 7 -6.09 -19.00 12.91
C ALA A 7 -4.64 -18.91 13.38
N ALA A 8 -3.76 -19.68 12.72
CA ALA A 8 -2.34 -19.40 12.78
C ALA A 8 -2.17 -18.04 12.09
N VAL A 9 -2.19 -16.97 12.89
CA VAL A 9 -1.58 -15.71 12.51
C VAL A 9 -0.11 -16.05 12.34
N LEU A 10 0.24 -16.44 11.12
CA LEU A 10 1.58 -16.28 10.60
C LEU A 10 1.85 -14.79 10.77
N LEU A 11 2.50 -14.43 11.88
CA LEU A 11 3.36 -13.26 11.95
C LEU A 11 4.37 -13.45 10.82
N ALA A 12 3.94 -13.10 9.62
CA ALA A 12 4.83 -12.88 8.51
C ALA A 12 5.89 -11.94 9.06
N MET A 13 7.13 -12.36 8.92
CA MET A 13 8.29 -11.53 9.15
C MET A 13 8.14 -10.31 8.24
N LEU A 14 7.47 -9.27 8.75
CA LEU A 14 7.26 -7.98 8.11
C LEU A 14 8.66 -7.41 7.95
N SER A 15 9.30 -7.73 6.83
CA SER A 15 10.64 -7.27 6.56
C SER A 15 10.54 -5.75 6.43
N PRO A 16 11.17 -4.97 7.31
CA PRO A 16 11.12 -3.51 7.24
C PRO A 16 11.67 -3.00 5.90
N ALA A 17 12.47 -3.81 5.20
CA ALA A 17 12.95 -3.56 3.86
C ALA A 17 11.82 -3.32 2.84
N SER A 18 10.78 -4.17 2.82
CA SER A 18 9.68 -4.03 1.84
C SER A 18 8.79 -2.82 2.15
N ALA A 19 8.57 -2.52 3.43
CA ALA A 19 7.88 -1.30 3.83
C ALA A 19 8.65 -0.04 3.41
N ASN A 20 9.97 -0.05 3.58
CA ASN A 20 10.81 1.08 3.18
C ASN A 20 10.87 1.25 1.66
N GLU A 21 11.00 0.16 0.89
CA GLU A 21 11.02 0.23 -0.58
C GLU A 21 9.71 0.80 -1.13
N THR A 22 8.56 0.31 -0.67
CA THR A 22 7.26 0.84 -1.11
C THR A 22 7.07 2.30 -0.70
N ALA A 23 7.51 2.68 0.50
CA ALA A 23 7.47 4.08 0.93
C ALA A 23 8.38 4.98 0.07
N ASP A 24 9.58 4.51 -0.31
CA ASP A 24 10.49 5.23 -1.21
C ASP A 24 9.94 5.36 -2.63
N SER A 25 9.37 4.29 -3.19
CA SER A 25 8.70 4.32 -4.50
C SER A 25 7.51 5.27 -4.49
N CYS A 26 6.71 5.24 -3.43
CA CYS A 26 5.63 6.21 -3.23
C CYS A 26 6.17 7.64 -3.25
N ARG A 27 7.17 7.97 -2.41
CA ARG A 27 7.76 9.33 -2.36
C ARG A 27 8.28 9.79 -3.72
N SER A 28 8.91 8.89 -4.47
CA SER A 28 9.40 9.18 -5.82
C SER A 28 8.24 9.48 -6.77
N TYR A 29 7.21 8.64 -6.76
CA TYR A 29 6.00 8.84 -7.55
C TYR A 29 5.32 10.19 -7.24
N VAL A 30 5.18 10.54 -5.95
CA VAL A 30 4.56 11.81 -5.57
C VAL A 30 5.42 13.02 -5.97
N ALA A 31 6.73 12.90 -5.87
CA ALA A 31 7.68 13.93 -6.30
C ALA A 31 7.64 14.18 -7.83
N GLU A 32 7.43 13.13 -8.63
CA GLU A 32 7.36 13.22 -10.09
C GLU A 32 6.00 13.69 -10.62
N ASN A 33 4.90 13.27 -9.98
CA ASN A 33 3.53 13.54 -10.47
C ASN A 33 2.82 14.69 -9.74
N GLY A 34 3.38 15.16 -8.62
CA GLY A 34 2.75 16.17 -7.77
C GLY A 34 1.69 15.56 -6.85
N GLY A 35 1.85 15.72 -5.54
CA GLY A 35 0.91 15.23 -4.53
C GLY A 35 1.49 15.34 -3.11
N ASP A 36 0.84 14.67 -2.15
CA ASP A 36 1.23 14.63 -0.73
C ASP A 36 2.03 13.37 -0.39
N ASP A 37 3.24 13.49 0.18
CA ASP A 37 4.08 12.35 0.56
C ASP A 37 3.84 11.87 2.01
N SER A 38 3.02 12.58 2.78
CA SER A 38 2.80 12.32 4.21
C SER A 38 2.20 10.94 4.49
N GLY A 39 1.49 10.35 3.52
CA GLY A 39 0.93 9.00 3.59
C GLY A 39 1.86 7.88 3.11
N CYS A 40 3.03 8.17 2.54
CA CYS A 40 3.88 7.13 1.96
C CYS A 40 4.44 6.14 2.99
N GLU A 41 4.71 6.58 4.22
CA GLU A 41 5.12 5.66 5.30
C GLU A 41 3.98 4.73 5.72
N CYS A 42 2.73 5.23 5.77
CA CYS A 42 1.55 4.40 5.98
C CYS A 42 1.39 3.37 4.87
N LEU A 43 1.57 3.80 3.62
CA LEU A 43 1.41 2.92 2.46
C LEU A 43 2.45 1.79 2.47
N GLY A 44 3.70 2.11 2.80
CA GLY A 44 4.75 1.12 2.97
C GLY A 44 4.42 0.10 4.06
N ALA A 45 3.93 0.56 5.22
CA ALA A 45 3.51 -0.33 6.30
C ALA A 45 2.30 -1.21 5.91
N ALA A 46 1.33 -0.63 5.19
CA ALA A 46 0.15 -1.34 4.71
C ALA A 46 0.53 -2.41 3.68
N ALA A 47 1.41 -2.09 2.73
CA ALA A 47 1.92 -3.03 1.73
C ALA A 47 2.74 -4.16 2.36
N ALA A 48 3.54 -3.86 3.38
CA ALA A 48 4.25 -4.91 4.12
C ALA A 48 3.26 -5.88 4.81
N ALA A 49 2.16 -5.36 5.36
CA ALA A 49 1.11 -6.14 6.02
C ALA A 49 0.18 -6.89 5.06
N ASP A 50 0.16 -6.52 3.79
CA ASP A 50 -0.77 -7.02 2.78
C ASP A 50 -0.04 -7.29 1.45
N PRO A 51 0.32 -8.56 1.17
CA PRO A 51 1.09 -8.90 -0.03
C PRO A 51 0.33 -8.64 -1.33
N ASP A 52 -1.01 -8.70 -1.32
CA ASP A 52 -1.82 -8.37 -2.48
C ASP A 52 -1.76 -6.86 -2.77
N LEU A 53 -1.77 -6.03 -1.72
CA LEU A 53 -1.53 -4.59 -1.85
C LEU A 53 -0.11 -4.29 -2.34
N ALA A 54 0.91 -4.97 -1.81
CA ALA A 54 2.30 -4.79 -2.27
C ALA A 54 2.46 -5.13 -3.76
N ALA A 55 1.85 -6.22 -4.22
CA ALA A 55 1.87 -6.61 -5.63
C ALA A 55 1.13 -5.59 -6.50
N ALA A 56 -0.02 -5.08 -6.04
CA ALA A 56 -0.77 -4.05 -6.75
C ALA A 56 0.02 -2.73 -6.84
N ILE A 57 0.67 -2.29 -5.77
CA ILE A 57 1.50 -1.08 -5.78
C ILE A 57 2.72 -1.25 -6.68
N ALA A 58 3.36 -2.42 -6.66
CA ALA A 58 4.50 -2.71 -7.55
C ALA A 58 4.12 -2.73 -9.04
N ALA A 59 2.83 -2.92 -9.36
CA ALA A 59 2.30 -2.85 -10.71
C ALA A 59 1.88 -1.44 -11.14
N ILE A 60 1.93 -0.44 -10.25
CA ILE A 60 1.62 0.95 -10.57
C ILE A 60 2.90 1.62 -11.05
N GLU A 61 3.03 1.83 -12.36
CA GLU A 61 4.16 2.54 -12.96
C GLU A 61 3.81 4.03 -13.20
N GLY A 62 2.53 4.33 -13.42
CA GLY A 62 2.03 5.69 -13.67
C GLY A 62 0.64 5.97 -13.09
N PRO A 63 0.15 7.22 -13.24
CA PRO A 63 -1.20 7.60 -12.80
C PRO A 63 -2.31 6.80 -13.49
N GLU A 64 -2.12 6.38 -14.72
CA GLU A 64 -3.07 5.53 -15.44
C GLU A 64 -3.24 4.14 -14.82
N ASP A 65 -2.17 3.56 -14.25
CA ASP A 65 -2.24 2.28 -13.54
C ASP A 65 -2.91 2.43 -12.18
N LEU A 66 -2.65 3.54 -11.48
CA LEU A 66 -3.36 3.89 -10.25
C LEU A 66 -4.86 4.05 -10.51
N GLU A 67 -5.25 4.69 -11.62
CA GLU A 67 -6.64 4.81 -12.05
C GLU A 67 -7.23 3.48 -12.54
N ALA A 68 -6.42 2.56 -13.08
CA ALA A 68 -6.84 1.23 -13.49
C ALA A 68 -6.92 0.22 -12.32
N ALA A 69 -6.25 0.51 -11.20
CA ALA A 69 -6.22 -0.37 -10.04
C ALA A 69 -7.62 -0.67 -9.50
N ASP A 70 -7.79 -1.86 -8.94
CA ASP A 70 -9.04 -2.27 -8.32
C ASP A 70 -9.42 -1.34 -7.16
N GLN A 71 -10.74 -1.19 -6.91
CA GLN A 71 -11.25 -0.30 -5.89
C GLN A 71 -10.66 -0.59 -4.50
N SER A 72 -10.45 -1.87 -4.17
CA SER A 72 -9.82 -2.29 -2.91
C SER A 72 -8.42 -1.70 -2.72
N THR A 73 -7.62 -1.66 -3.79
CA THR A 73 -6.27 -1.06 -3.76
C THR A 73 -6.34 0.44 -3.56
N LYS A 74 -7.23 1.11 -4.31
CA LYS A 74 -7.46 2.55 -4.18
C LYS A 74 -7.94 2.95 -2.79
N ASP A 75 -8.86 2.19 -2.20
CA ASP A 75 -9.38 2.45 -0.85
C ASP A 75 -8.27 2.33 0.21
N LYS A 76 -7.38 1.33 0.07
CA LYS A 76 -6.23 1.16 0.96
C LYS A 76 -5.19 2.27 0.80
N ILE A 77 -4.95 2.72 -0.44
CA ILE A 77 -4.10 3.88 -0.72
C ILE A 77 -4.73 5.12 -0.08
N ALA A 78 -6.00 5.41 -0.36
CA ALA A 78 -6.72 6.57 0.17
C ALA A 78 -6.76 6.61 1.70
N ALA A 79 -6.84 5.45 2.37
CA ALA A 79 -6.77 5.36 3.83
C ALA A 79 -5.45 5.90 4.40
N CYS A 80 -4.36 5.88 3.62
CA CYS A 80 -3.08 6.48 3.99
C CYS A 80 -2.94 7.96 3.62
N PHE A 81 -3.82 8.49 2.75
CA PHE A 81 -3.83 9.89 2.31
C PHE A 81 -5.18 10.56 2.59
N PRO A 82 -5.62 10.67 3.86
CA PRO A 82 -6.94 11.21 4.20
C PRO A 82 -7.12 12.69 3.83
N ASN A 83 -6.04 13.41 3.50
CA ASN A 83 -6.07 14.81 3.09
C ASN A 83 -5.98 15.03 1.57
N ALA A 84 -5.82 13.98 0.76
CA ALA A 84 -5.67 14.11 -0.70
C ALA A 84 -6.93 14.65 -1.40
N ASP A 85 -8.10 14.56 -0.77
CA ASP A 85 -9.40 15.03 -1.32
C ASP A 85 -9.67 16.54 -1.05
N GLN A 86 -8.73 17.27 -0.41
CA GLN A 86 -8.92 18.67 -0.01
C GLN A 86 -8.13 19.70 -0.85
N GLY A 87 -7.61 19.29 -2.01
CA GLY A 87 -6.83 20.13 -2.93
C GLY A 87 -7.58 20.53 -4.18
#